data_AF-A0A4R6RVQ4-F1
#
_entry.id   AF-A0A4R6RVQ4-F1
#
_cell.length_a   1.000
_cell.length_b   1.000
_cell.length_c   1.000
_cell.angle_alpha   90.00
_cell.angle_beta   90.00
_cell.angle_gamma   90.00
#
_symmetry.space_group_name_H-M   'P 1'
#
loop_
_entity.id
_entity.type
_entity.pdbx_description
1 polymer ?
#
loop_
_entity_poly.entity_id
_entity_poly.type
_entity_poly.pdbx_seq_one_letter_code
_entity_poly.pdbx_strand_id
1 'polypeptide(L)'
;MGSKQLRVDANGWIVDDDAPRPMAFGAVVGENVQRIRTAQGMTQTALAKLLSANGDPWTKGNVASLERGARPRITDAELAQLAGTLNVPLPSLYEGSGEMRTGAGTTIKREAWREALSGRKPPTLTIDDPDALVAHVSAGPPDFVAFEIADRLGVTAHAVATAAAGLFGHSATVEHARRVGTFDDPTSQSAAVKRGNVTRQLVDEINVKIRETE
;
A
#
# COMPACT_ATOMS: atom_id res chain seq x y z
N MET A 1 20.55 7.26 -30.55
CA MET A 1 19.41 7.20 -29.61
C MET A 1 19.70 6.03 -28.68
N GLY A 2 20.13 6.30 -27.45
CA GLY A 2 20.48 5.25 -26.49
C GLY A 2 19.22 4.57 -25.96
N SER A 3 19.16 3.25 -26.05
CA SER A 3 18.07 2.46 -25.49
C SER A 3 18.07 2.63 -23.97
N LYS A 4 16.99 3.19 -23.40
CA LYS A 4 16.79 3.30 -21.96
C LYS A 4 16.66 1.90 -21.36
N GLN A 5 17.53 1.56 -20.42
CA GLN A 5 17.45 0.30 -19.70
C GLN A 5 16.33 0.41 -18.66
N LEU A 6 15.18 -0.18 -18.96
CA LEU A 6 14.08 -0.35 -18.01
C LEU A 6 14.44 -1.51 -17.07
N ARG A 7 14.42 -1.29 -15.75
CA ARG A 7 14.65 -2.32 -14.74
C ARG A 7 13.39 -2.53 -13.90
N VAL A 8 13.25 -3.70 -13.30
CA VAL A 8 12.18 -3.95 -12.33
C VAL A 8 12.76 -3.84 -10.93
N ASP A 9 12.22 -3.00 -10.06
CA ASP A 9 12.74 -2.82 -8.70
C ASP A 9 12.26 -3.94 -7.74
N ALA A 10 12.72 -3.89 -6.49
CA ALA A 10 12.38 -4.85 -5.43
C ALA A 10 10.87 -4.94 -5.09
N ASN A 11 10.03 -4.10 -5.71
CA ASN A 11 8.58 -4.14 -5.56
C ASN A 11 7.86 -4.34 -6.91
N GLY A 12 8.58 -4.79 -7.95
CA GLY A 12 7.97 -5.10 -9.25
C GLY A 12 7.76 -3.91 -10.19
N TRP A 13 8.34 -2.72 -9.92
CA TRP A 13 8.15 -1.52 -10.74
C TRP A 13 9.11 -1.45 -11.91
N ILE A 14 8.60 -1.31 -13.13
CA ILE A 14 9.40 -0.87 -14.29
C ILE A 14 9.88 0.55 -14.01
N VAL A 15 11.16 0.68 -13.70
CA VAL A 15 11.85 1.93 -13.36
C VAL A 15 12.80 2.35 -14.46
N ASP A 16 12.69 3.63 -14.79
CA ASP A 16 13.73 4.43 -15.40
C ASP A 16 14.62 4.96 -14.26
N ASP A 17 15.87 4.50 -14.17
CA ASP A 17 16.77 4.74 -13.03
C ASP A 17 17.04 6.25 -12.76
N ASP A 18 16.79 7.12 -13.74
CA ASP A 18 17.09 8.56 -13.65
C ASP A 18 15.92 9.44 -13.18
N ALA A 19 14.68 8.93 -13.14
CA ALA A 19 13.52 9.72 -12.71
C ALA A 19 13.30 9.58 -11.19
N PRO A 20 13.18 10.70 -10.43
CA PRO A 20 12.89 10.63 -9.01
C PRO A 20 11.54 9.95 -8.79
N ARG A 21 11.53 8.88 -7.98
CA ARG A 21 10.31 8.10 -7.72
C ARG A 21 9.24 8.95 -7.02
N PRO A 22 7.98 8.90 -7.47
CA PRO A 22 6.86 9.51 -6.75
C PRO A 22 6.82 9.07 -5.29
N MET A 23 6.59 10.02 -4.38
CA MET A 23 6.51 9.72 -2.96
C MET A 23 5.30 8.83 -2.66
N ALA A 24 5.43 7.94 -1.68
CA ALA A 24 4.27 7.20 -1.18
C ALA A 24 3.26 8.15 -0.53
N PHE A 25 1.97 7.80 -0.60
CA PHE A 25 0.88 8.57 0.00
C PHE A 25 1.15 8.96 1.47
N GLY A 26 1.55 7.99 2.31
CA GLY A 26 1.88 8.27 3.71
C GLY A 26 3.14 9.14 3.90
N ALA A 27 4.09 9.10 2.97
CA ALA A 27 5.28 9.95 3.01
C ALA A 27 4.96 11.42 2.71
N VAL A 28 4.07 11.68 1.75
CA VAL A 28 3.53 13.02 1.46
C VAL A 28 2.84 13.62 2.68
N VAL A 29 2.05 12.80 3.39
CA VAL A 29 1.39 13.23 4.63
C VAL A 29 2.42 13.50 5.72
N GLY A 30 3.42 12.64 5.90
CA GLY A 30 4.48 12.82 6.89
C GLY A 30 5.29 14.09 6.70
N GLU A 31 5.68 14.40 5.47
CA GLU A 31 6.35 15.66 5.10
C GLU A 31 5.53 16.87 5.57
N ASN A 32 4.23 16.88 5.27
CA ASN A 32 3.35 17.99 5.63
C ASN A 32 3.05 18.06 7.13
N VAL A 33 2.89 16.92 7.80
CA VAL A 33 2.74 16.86 9.26
C VAL A 33 3.97 17.49 9.93
N GLN A 34 5.18 17.15 9.48
CA GLN A 34 6.41 17.74 10.02
C GLN A 34 6.43 19.26 9.84
N ARG A 35 6.13 19.73 8.63
CA ARG A 35 6.10 21.16 8.29
C ARG A 35 5.08 21.92 9.15
N ILE A 36 3.84 21.43 9.24
CA ILE A 36 2.76 22.08 9.99
C ILE A 36 3.08 22.05 11.49
N ARG A 37 3.50 20.90 12.03
CA ARG A 37 3.89 20.75 13.44
C ARG A 37 5.00 21.72 13.84
N THR A 38 6.05 21.81 13.01
CA THR A 38 7.19 22.69 13.31
C THR A 38 6.81 24.17 13.21
N ALA A 39 5.97 24.55 12.24
CA ALA A 39 5.42 25.90 12.14
C ALA A 39 4.57 26.28 13.38
N GLN A 40 3.94 25.31 14.04
CA GLN A 40 3.21 25.49 15.30
C GLN A 40 4.10 25.41 16.56
N GLY A 41 5.43 25.29 16.41
CA GLY A 41 6.37 25.21 17.54
C GLY A 41 6.26 23.91 18.34
N MET A 42 5.58 22.88 17.82
CA MET A 42 5.33 21.64 18.53
C MET A 42 6.49 20.65 18.34
N THR A 43 6.80 19.86 19.37
CA THR A 43 7.71 18.71 19.25
C THR A 43 6.96 17.45 18.81
N GLN A 44 7.66 16.44 18.28
CA GLN A 44 7.06 15.14 17.97
C GLN A 44 6.40 14.51 19.22
N THR A 45 7.03 14.65 20.38
CA THR A 45 6.47 14.17 21.66
C THR A 45 5.17 14.88 22.02
N ALA A 46 5.09 16.19 21.78
CA ALA A 46 3.88 16.96 22.04
C ALA A 46 2.73 16.52 21.12
N LEU A 47 3.00 16.36 19.82
CA LEU A 47 2.01 15.87 18.86
C LEU A 47 1.53 14.45 19.22
N ALA A 48 2.45 13.54 19.55
CA ALA A 48 2.11 12.18 19.97
C ALA A 48 1.20 12.15 21.21
N LYS A 49 1.46 13.01 22.20
CA LYS A 49 0.61 13.14 23.40
C LYS A 49 -0.80 13.63 23.07
N LEU A 50 -0.93 14.63 22.19
CA LEU A 50 -2.23 15.15 21.79
C LEU A 50 -3.03 14.14 20.97
N LEU A 51 -2.38 13.45 20.03
CA LEU A 51 -3.02 12.38 19.27
C LEU A 51 -3.47 11.23 20.19
N SER A 52 -2.63 10.86 21.17
CA SER A 52 -2.97 9.81 22.16
C SER A 52 -4.17 10.16 23.04
N ALA A 53 -4.43 11.44 23.29
CA ALA A 53 -5.60 11.86 24.05
C ALA A 53 -6.93 11.54 23.33
N ASN A 54 -6.88 11.27 22.02
CA ASN A 54 -8.05 10.93 21.19
C ASN A 54 -8.31 9.42 21.06
N GLY A 55 -7.61 8.58 21.84
CA GLY A 55 -7.91 7.14 21.99
C GLY A 55 -6.98 6.19 21.23
N ASP A 56 -6.23 6.66 20.24
CA ASP A 56 -5.27 5.82 19.50
C ASP A 56 -3.85 5.93 20.08
N PRO A 57 -3.08 4.83 20.19
CA PRO A 57 -1.78 4.81 20.86
C PRO A 57 -0.67 5.43 19.99
N TRP A 58 -0.73 6.75 19.78
CA TRP A 58 0.31 7.49 19.06
C TRP A 58 1.55 7.68 19.92
N THR A 59 2.61 6.94 19.60
CA THR A 59 3.92 7.17 20.23
C THR A 59 4.73 8.23 19.48
N LYS A 60 5.76 8.80 20.13
CA LYS A 60 6.78 9.63 19.47
C LYS A 60 7.40 8.89 18.27
N GLY A 61 7.61 7.57 18.39
CA GLY A 61 8.14 6.73 17.33
C GLY A 61 7.22 6.65 16.11
N ASN A 62 5.90 6.57 16.31
CA ASN A 62 4.91 6.59 15.23
C ASN A 62 4.96 7.90 14.45
N VAL A 63 5.04 9.04 15.16
CA VAL A 63 5.18 10.37 14.53
C VAL A 63 6.49 10.46 13.76
N ALA A 64 7.61 10.07 14.36
CA ALA A 64 8.92 10.10 13.70
C ALA A 64 9.03 9.13 12.49
N SER A 65 8.31 8.01 12.52
CA SER A 65 8.22 7.06 11.40
C SER A 65 7.41 7.65 10.26
N LEU A 66 6.28 8.29 10.58
CA LEU A 66 5.45 8.99 9.60
C LEU A 66 6.23 10.14 8.94
N GLU A 67 6.81 11.05 9.72
CA GLU A 67 7.50 12.25 9.22
C GLU A 67 8.71 11.93 8.31
N ARG A 68 9.36 10.79 8.50
CA ARG A 68 10.46 10.34 7.63
C ARG A 68 9.99 9.58 6.38
N GLY A 69 8.69 9.42 6.19
CA GLY A 69 8.11 8.66 5.09
C GLY A 69 8.32 7.14 5.17
N ALA A 70 8.69 6.61 6.35
CA ALA A 70 8.84 5.17 6.54
C ALA A 70 7.49 4.44 6.56
N ARG A 71 6.38 5.18 6.67
CA ARG A 71 5.01 4.66 6.56
C ARG A 71 4.47 4.95 5.16
N PRO A 72 4.37 3.94 4.26
CA PRO A 72 3.88 4.17 2.91
C PRO A 72 2.36 4.42 2.87
N ARG A 73 1.62 3.93 3.87
CA ARG A 73 0.17 4.03 3.99
C ARG A 73 -0.24 4.75 5.27
N ILE A 74 -1.40 5.38 5.23
CA ILE A 74 -2.07 6.00 6.36
C ILE A 74 -3.57 5.70 6.25
N THR A 75 -4.23 5.49 7.38
CA THR A 75 -5.68 5.23 7.40
C THR A 75 -6.50 6.51 7.43
N ASP A 76 -7.78 6.43 7.10
CA ASP A 76 -8.71 7.58 7.15
C ASP A 76 -8.87 8.13 8.59
N ALA A 77 -8.89 7.23 9.58
CA ALA A 77 -8.96 7.61 11.00
C ALA A 77 -7.72 8.41 11.43
N GLU A 78 -6.53 7.95 11.06
CA GLU A 78 -5.27 8.66 11.34
C GLU A 78 -5.23 10.03 10.64
N LEU A 79 -5.71 10.11 9.39
CA LEU A 79 -5.81 11.36 8.66
C LEU A 79 -6.73 12.37 9.35
N ALA A 80 -7.91 11.92 9.78
CA ALA A 80 -8.86 12.77 10.51
C ALA A 80 -8.28 13.26 11.85
N GLN A 81 -7.60 12.38 12.59
CA GLN A 81 -6.95 12.73 13.85
C GLN A 81 -5.81 13.73 13.66
N LEU A 82 -4.96 13.55 12.65
CA LEU A 82 -3.87 14.47 12.35
C LEU A 82 -4.41 15.86 11.96
N ALA A 83 -5.39 15.91 11.04
CA ALA A 83 -6.00 17.15 10.62
C ALA A 83 -6.68 17.88 11.80
N GLY A 84 -7.46 17.15 12.60
CA GLY A 84 -8.13 17.70 13.79
C GLY A 84 -7.15 18.17 14.87
N THR A 85 -6.12 17.37 15.17
CA THR A 85 -5.13 17.71 16.22
C THR A 85 -4.26 18.89 15.83
N LEU A 86 -3.86 18.98 14.56
CA LEU A 86 -3.10 20.12 14.03
C LEU A 86 -4.00 21.32 13.69
N ASN A 87 -5.33 21.17 13.82
CA ASN A 87 -6.33 22.18 13.49
C ASN A 87 -6.14 22.77 12.07
N VAL A 88 -6.01 21.88 11.08
CA VAL A 88 -5.85 22.23 9.66
C VAL A 88 -6.87 21.51 8.80
N PRO A 89 -7.31 22.08 7.67
CA PRO A 89 -8.16 21.36 6.74
C PRO A 89 -7.38 20.23 6.08
N LEU A 90 -8.05 19.09 5.82
CA LEU A 90 -7.44 17.87 5.28
C LEU A 90 -6.56 18.08 4.03
N PRO A 91 -6.92 18.95 3.04
CA PRO A 91 -6.05 19.24 1.90
C PRO A 91 -4.65 19.78 2.26
N SER A 92 -4.48 20.40 3.44
CA SER A 92 -3.20 20.94 3.91
C SER A 92 -2.16 19.85 4.15
N LEU A 93 -2.61 18.63 4.48
CA LEU A 93 -1.73 17.46 4.65
C LEU A 93 -1.11 16.96 3.33
N TYR A 94 -1.52 17.54 2.19
CA TYR A 94 -1.06 17.17 0.86
C TYR A 94 -0.48 18.36 0.08
N GLU A 95 -0.17 19.49 0.73
CA GLU A 95 0.44 20.67 0.07
C GLU A 95 1.74 20.32 -0.65
N GLY A 96 2.08 21.06 -1.71
CA GLY A 96 3.23 20.79 -2.58
C GLY A 96 2.79 20.34 -3.98
N SER A 97 3.77 19.92 -4.78
CA SER A 97 3.55 19.50 -6.16
C SER A 97 4.13 18.14 -6.47
N GLY A 98 3.73 17.59 -7.61
CA GLY A 98 4.23 16.33 -8.13
C GLY A 98 3.28 15.16 -7.91
N GLU A 99 3.75 13.99 -8.30
CA GLU A 99 2.97 12.75 -8.20
C GLU A 99 3.17 12.08 -6.85
N MET A 100 2.10 11.45 -6.38
CA MET A 100 2.14 10.56 -5.23
C MET A 100 1.59 9.20 -5.62
N ARG A 101 2.17 8.16 -5.05
CA ARG A 101 1.79 6.77 -5.30
C ARG A 101 0.66 6.36 -4.36
N THR A 102 -0.45 5.86 -4.93
CA THR A 102 -1.64 5.41 -4.18
C THR A 102 -1.69 3.90 -3.98
N GLY A 103 -1.03 3.14 -4.86
CA GLY A 103 -1.00 1.69 -4.80
C GLY A 103 0.12 1.11 -5.65
N ALA A 104 0.01 -0.18 -5.94
CA ALA A 104 0.87 -0.79 -6.94
C ALA A 104 0.47 -0.24 -8.32
N GLY A 105 1.31 0.64 -8.87
CA GLY A 105 1.26 1.01 -10.29
C GLY A 105 0.27 2.10 -10.58
N THR A 106 -0.09 2.84 -9.54
CA THR A 106 -1.04 3.93 -9.61
C THR A 106 -0.45 5.14 -8.93
N THR A 107 -0.46 6.24 -9.67
CA THR A 107 -0.06 7.56 -9.20
C THR A 107 -1.19 8.56 -9.38
N ILE A 108 -1.09 9.65 -8.65
CA ILE A 108 -2.04 10.76 -8.67
C ILE A 108 -1.27 12.05 -8.42
N LYS A 109 -1.63 13.13 -9.11
CA LYS A 109 -1.08 14.46 -8.83
C LYS A 109 -1.57 14.99 -7.49
N ARG A 110 -0.67 15.49 -6.64
CA ARG A 110 -1.01 16.06 -5.32
C ARG A 110 -2.04 17.18 -5.44
N GLU A 111 -1.93 18.02 -6.47
CA GLU A 111 -2.87 19.10 -6.76
C GLU A 111 -4.28 18.56 -6.99
N ALA A 112 -4.42 17.59 -7.89
CA ALA A 112 -5.70 16.97 -8.23
C ALA A 112 -6.35 16.32 -7.01
N TRP A 113 -5.56 15.66 -6.15
CA TRP A 113 -6.04 15.11 -4.89
C TRP A 113 -6.58 16.18 -3.93
N ARG A 114 -5.86 17.29 -3.77
CA ARG A 114 -6.34 18.42 -2.94
C ARG A 114 -7.63 19.02 -3.47
N GLU A 115 -7.78 19.13 -4.79
CA GLU A 115 -9.02 19.62 -5.39
C GLU A 115 -10.20 18.69 -5.10
N ALA A 116 -9.96 17.38 -5.18
CA ALA A 116 -10.96 16.36 -4.87
C ALA A 116 -11.40 16.40 -3.41
N LEU A 117 -10.45 16.50 -2.47
CA LEU A 117 -10.73 16.64 -1.03
C LEU A 117 -11.47 17.94 -0.70
N SER A 118 -11.39 18.94 -1.58
CA SER A 118 -12.12 20.20 -1.46
C SER A 118 -13.50 20.15 -2.15
N GLY A 119 -13.94 18.97 -2.61
CA GLY A 119 -15.25 18.74 -3.24
C GLY A 119 -15.39 19.22 -4.68
N ARG A 120 -14.29 19.54 -5.38
CA ARG A 120 -14.35 20.09 -6.75
C ARG A 120 -14.52 19.02 -7.83
N LYS A 121 -13.58 18.08 -7.91
CA LYS A 121 -13.57 17.04 -8.95
C LYS A 121 -12.86 15.79 -8.46
N PRO A 122 -13.37 14.57 -8.75
CA PRO A 122 -12.61 13.35 -8.53
C PRO A 122 -11.26 13.41 -9.27
N PRO A 123 -10.19 12.92 -8.64
CA PRO A 123 -8.89 12.95 -9.27
C PRO A 123 -8.81 11.91 -10.39
N THR A 124 -7.97 12.16 -11.38
CA THR A 124 -7.59 11.15 -12.37
C THR A 124 -6.38 10.37 -11.84
N LEU A 125 -6.52 9.04 -11.79
CA LEU A 125 -5.40 8.15 -11.50
C LEU A 125 -4.63 7.88 -12.80
N THR A 126 -3.30 7.95 -12.72
CA THR A 126 -2.42 7.43 -13.75
C THR A 126 -2.08 5.99 -13.41
N ILE A 127 -2.18 5.09 -14.38
CA ILE A 127 -1.80 3.68 -14.24
C ILE A 127 -0.52 3.48 -15.03
N ASP A 128 0.53 2.97 -14.37
CA ASP A 128 1.85 2.80 -14.99
C ASP A 128 1.84 1.75 -16.11
N ASP A 129 1.06 0.68 -15.93
CA ASP A 129 0.85 -0.38 -16.92
C ASP A 129 -0.65 -0.69 -17.08
N PRO A 130 -1.34 0.01 -17.99
CA PRO A 130 -2.75 -0.22 -18.25
C PRO A 130 -3.05 -1.64 -18.74
N ASP A 131 -2.15 -2.23 -19.52
CA ASP A 131 -2.35 -3.56 -20.10
C ASP A 131 -2.25 -4.65 -19.03
N ALA A 132 -1.32 -4.51 -18.08
CA ALA A 132 -1.27 -5.38 -16.90
C ALA A 132 -2.52 -5.26 -16.03
N LEU A 133 -3.08 -4.05 -15.87
CA LEU A 133 -4.34 -3.87 -15.14
C LEU A 133 -5.51 -4.52 -15.89
N VAL A 134 -5.61 -4.33 -17.20
CA VAL A 134 -6.66 -4.96 -18.03
C VAL A 134 -6.52 -6.48 -18.01
N ALA A 135 -5.31 -7.02 -18.11
CA ALA A 135 -5.05 -8.45 -17.98
C ALA A 135 -5.45 -8.96 -16.58
N HIS A 136 -5.15 -8.21 -15.52
CA HIS A 136 -5.55 -8.55 -14.15
C HIS A 136 -7.08 -8.58 -13.99
N VAL A 137 -7.78 -7.56 -14.49
CA VAL A 137 -9.26 -7.49 -14.45
C VAL A 137 -9.89 -8.59 -15.32
N SER A 138 -9.28 -8.91 -16.46
CA SER A 138 -9.78 -9.94 -17.39
C SER A 138 -9.49 -11.37 -16.91
N ALA A 139 -8.52 -11.56 -16.01
CA ALA A 139 -8.15 -12.86 -15.45
C ALA A 139 -9.20 -13.41 -14.46
N GLY A 140 -10.27 -12.68 -14.19
CA GLY A 140 -11.34 -13.07 -13.27
C GLY A 140 -11.29 -12.28 -11.95
N PRO A 141 -12.08 -12.70 -10.94
CA PRO A 141 -12.15 -11.97 -9.67
C PRO A 141 -10.77 -11.84 -9.02
N PRO A 142 -10.49 -10.70 -8.34
CA PRO A 142 -9.18 -10.41 -7.78
C PRO A 142 -8.73 -11.50 -6.82
N ASP A 143 -7.53 -12.05 -7.08
CA ASP A 143 -6.88 -13.00 -6.19
C ASP A 143 -6.23 -12.23 -5.03
N PHE A 144 -7.04 -11.87 -4.03
CA PHE A 144 -6.58 -11.12 -2.85
C PHE A 144 -5.44 -11.82 -2.11
N VAL A 145 -5.46 -13.16 -2.07
CA VAL A 145 -4.37 -13.95 -1.48
C VAL A 145 -3.09 -13.80 -2.30
N ALA A 146 -3.17 -13.77 -3.64
CA ALA A 146 -2.00 -13.50 -4.47
C ALA A 146 -1.37 -12.14 -4.20
N PHE A 147 -2.15 -11.09 -3.94
CA PHE A 147 -1.63 -9.78 -3.56
C PHE A 147 -0.88 -9.81 -2.22
N GLU A 148 -1.44 -10.49 -1.21
CA GLU A 148 -0.77 -10.64 0.09
C GLU A 148 0.56 -11.41 -0.02
N ILE A 149 0.56 -12.49 -0.81
CA ILE A 149 1.76 -13.30 -1.06
C ILE A 149 2.81 -12.48 -1.84
N ALA A 150 2.38 -11.72 -2.85
CA ALA A 150 3.25 -10.85 -3.63
C ALA A 150 3.96 -9.80 -2.76
N ASP A 151 3.22 -9.13 -1.87
CA ASP A 151 3.77 -8.15 -0.92
C ASP A 151 4.81 -8.78 0.00
N ARG A 152 4.61 -10.03 0.45
CA ARG A 152 5.57 -10.76 1.29
C ARG A 152 6.82 -11.22 0.55
N LEU A 153 6.68 -11.60 -0.71
CA LEU A 153 7.78 -12.14 -1.53
C LEU A 153 8.55 -11.06 -2.28
N GLY A 154 8.05 -9.82 -2.34
CA GLY A 154 8.67 -8.74 -3.12
C GLY A 154 8.58 -8.96 -4.62
N VAL A 155 7.51 -9.60 -5.09
CA VAL A 155 7.25 -9.92 -6.51
C VAL A 155 5.92 -9.33 -6.96
N THR A 156 5.60 -9.43 -8.26
CA THR A 156 4.31 -8.96 -8.77
C THR A 156 3.18 -9.96 -8.47
N ALA A 157 1.96 -9.45 -8.26
CA ALA A 157 0.77 -10.30 -8.12
C ALA A 157 0.52 -11.17 -9.36
N HIS A 158 0.94 -10.71 -10.56
CA HIS A 158 0.89 -11.50 -11.78
C HIS A 158 1.82 -12.72 -11.72
N ALA A 159 3.07 -12.55 -11.24
CA ALA A 159 3.99 -13.68 -11.05
C ALA A 159 3.42 -14.72 -10.09
N VAL A 160 2.82 -14.26 -8.97
CA VAL A 160 2.14 -15.14 -8.01
C VAL A 160 0.94 -15.85 -8.62
N ALA A 161 0.08 -15.13 -9.35
CA ALA A 161 -1.10 -15.72 -9.99
C ALA A 161 -0.71 -16.79 -11.03
N THR A 162 0.30 -16.51 -11.85
CA THR A 162 0.85 -17.46 -12.83
C THR A 162 1.45 -18.69 -12.15
N ALA A 163 2.24 -18.50 -11.10
CA ALA A 163 2.81 -19.61 -10.32
C ALA A 163 1.72 -20.45 -9.64
N ALA A 164 0.71 -19.83 -9.04
CA ALA A 164 -0.42 -20.52 -8.42
C ALA A 164 -1.25 -21.31 -9.45
N ALA A 165 -1.55 -20.72 -10.61
CA ALA A 165 -2.22 -21.42 -11.69
C ALA A 165 -1.40 -22.62 -12.19
N GLY A 166 -0.08 -22.48 -12.29
CA GLY A 166 0.83 -23.58 -12.67
C GLY A 166 0.94 -24.69 -11.63
N LEU A 167 0.92 -24.37 -10.33
CA LEU A 167 1.02 -25.34 -9.23
C LEU A 167 -0.30 -26.08 -8.97
N PHE A 168 -1.40 -25.33 -8.92
CA PHE A 168 -2.67 -25.83 -8.39
C PHE A 168 -3.75 -26.00 -9.46
N GLY A 169 -3.51 -25.49 -10.69
CA GLY A 169 -4.53 -25.45 -11.75
C GLY A 169 -5.62 -24.40 -11.51
N HIS A 170 -5.50 -23.57 -10.47
CA HIS A 170 -6.42 -22.49 -10.11
C HIS A 170 -5.72 -21.42 -9.28
N SER A 171 -6.44 -20.36 -8.91
CA SER A 171 -5.90 -19.20 -8.19
C SER A 171 -5.49 -19.53 -6.74
N ALA A 172 -4.63 -18.69 -6.16
CA ALA A 172 -4.18 -18.82 -4.76
C ALA A 172 -5.34 -18.58 -3.79
N THR A 173 -6.26 -17.68 -4.10
CA THR A 173 -7.49 -17.46 -3.32
C THR A 173 -8.38 -18.71 -3.28
N VAL A 174 -8.57 -19.37 -4.43
CA VAL A 174 -9.34 -20.63 -4.50
C VAL A 174 -8.64 -21.72 -3.68
N GLU A 175 -7.32 -21.86 -3.81
CA GLU A 175 -6.58 -22.86 -3.04
C GLU A 175 -6.61 -22.59 -1.54
N HIS A 176 -6.42 -21.33 -1.14
CA HIS A 176 -6.51 -20.92 0.25
C HIS A 176 -7.88 -21.27 0.84
N ALA A 177 -8.97 -20.91 0.15
CA ALA A 177 -10.32 -21.25 0.59
C ALA A 177 -10.52 -22.77 0.73
N ARG A 178 -9.99 -23.56 -0.21
CA ARG A 178 -10.07 -25.03 -0.19
C ARG A 178 -9.34 -25.64 1.00
N ARG A 179 -8.12 -25.17 1.31
CA ARG A 179 -7.31 -25.66 2.44
C ARG A 179 -7.85 -25.20 3.80
N VAL A 180 -8.34 -23.97 3.86
CA VAL A 180 -8.97 -23.43 5.07
C VAL A 180 -10.26 -24.19 5.37
N GLY A 181 -11.05 -24.49 4.35
CA GLY A 181 -12.35 -25.15 4.48
C GLY A 181 -13.41 -24.25 5.10
N THR A 182 -14.57 -24.81 5.41
CA THR A 182 -15.66 -24.15 6.14
C THR A 182 -15.50 -24.32 7.65
N PHE A 183 -15.82 -23.28 8.42
CA PHE A 183 -15.92 -23.34 9.87
C PHE A 183 -17.33 -22.96 10.32
N ASP A 184 -17.81 -23.59 11.39
CA ASP A 184 -19.09 -23.24 12.02
C ASP A 184 -19.05 -21.84 12.65
N ASP A 185 -17.89 -21.44 13.19
CA ASP A 185 -17.61 -20.08 13.63
C ASP A 185 -16.33 -19.53 12.94
N PRO A 186 -16.46 -18.67 11.92
CA PRO A 186 -15.34 -18.10 11.18
C PRO A 186 -14.51 -17.09 11.99
N THR A 187 -15.00 -16.65 13.15
CA THR A 187 -14.32 -15.71 14.06
C THR A 187 -13.51 -16.40 15.16
N SER A 188 -13.66 -17.73 15.30
CA SER A 188 -12.93 -18.50 16.29
C SER A 188 -11.41 -18.39 16.14
N GLN A 189 -10.70 -18.41 17.27
CA GLN A 189 -9.24 -18.35 17.32
C GLN A 189 -8.60 -19.50 16.52
N SER A 190 -9.22 -20.67 16.52
CA SER A 190 -8.80 -21.83 15.72
C SER A 190 -8.90 -21.57 14.21
N ALA A 191 -9.96 -20.90 13.75
CA ALA A 191 -10.11 -20.50 12.35
C ALA A 191 -9.02 -19.48 11.95
N ALA A 192 -8.72 -18.50 12.80
CA ALA A 192 -7.66 -17.53 12.56
C ALA A 192 -6.27 -18.19 12.46
N VAL A 193 -5.93 -19.10 13.38
CA VAL A 193 -4.66 -19.84 13.36
C VAL A 193 -4.54 -20.70 12.09
N LYS A 194 -5.61 -21.40 11.71
CA LYS A 194 -5.61 -22.24 10.50
C LYS A 194 -5.42 -21.39 9.24
N ARG A 195 -6.12 -20.27 9.09
CA ARG A 195 -5.91 -19.32 7.97
C ARG A 195 -4.44 -18.86 7.87
N GLY A 196 -3.85 -18.47 9.00
CA GLY A 196 -2.45 -18.04 9.05
C GLY A 196 -1.47 -19.14 8.63
N ASN A 197 -1.71 -20.38 9.07
CA ASN A 197 -0.88 -21.53 8.68
C ASN A 197 -1.00 -21.83 7.18
N VAL A 198 -2.21 -21.84 6.63
CA VAL A 198 -2.44 -22.06 5.19
C VAL A 198 -1.75 -20.98 4.36
N THR A 199 -1.88 -19.70 4.76
CA THR A 199 -1.24 -18.60 4.03
C THR A 199 0.28 -18.76 4.00
N ARG A 200 0.92 -19.12 5.13
CA ARG A 200 2.38 -19.37 5.17
C ARG A 200 2.79 -20.51 4.26
N GLN A 201 2.04 -21.61 4.27
CA GLN A 201 2.30 -22.74 3.39
C GLN A 201 2.20 -22.37 1.90
N LEU A 202 1.19 -21.57 1.52
CA LEU A 202 1.05 -21.09 0.15
C LEU A 202 2.20 -20.18 -0.28
N VAL A 203 2.69 -19.31 0.62
CA VAL A 203 3.86 -18.46 0.36
C VAL A 203 5.07 -19.33 0.02
N ASP A 204 5.34 -20.38 0.81
CA ASP A 204 6.49 -21.26 0.61
C ASP A 204 6.40 -22.02 -0.72
N GLU A 205 5.26 -22.64 -1.02
CA GLU A 205 5.04 -23.41 -2.26
C GLU A 205 5.14 -22.53 -3.51
N ILE A 206 4.53 -21.34 -3.49
CA ILE A 206 4.55 -20.41 -4.62
C ILE A 206 5.96 -19.84 -4.83
N ASN A 207 6.68 -19.51 -3.76
CA ASN A 207 8.05 -19.01 -3.87
C ASN A 207 8.99 -20.02 -4.54
N VAL A 208 8.84 -21.32 -4.22
CA VAL A 208 9.59 -22.39 -4.91
C VAL A 208 9.27 -22.35 -6.41
N LYS A 209 7.99 -22.26 -6.80
CA LYS A 209 7.61 -22.26 -8.21
C LYS A 209 8.11 -21.05 -8.99
N ILE A 210 8.07 -19.87 -8.38
CA ILE A 210 8.57 -18.64 -9.02
C ILE A 210 10.06 -18.80 -9.34
N ARG A 211 10.86 -19.31 -8.40
CA ARG A 211 12.30 -19.54 -8.60
C ARG A 211 12.64 -20.61 -9.64
N GLU A 212 11.75 -21.56 -9.90
CA GLU A 212 11.92 -22.56 -10.97
C GLU A 212 11.69 -21.98 -12.37
N THR A 213 11.01 -20.84 -12.47
CA THR A 213 10.59 -20.25 -13.74
C THR A 213 11.50 -19.09 -14.17
N GLU A 214 12.41 -18.66 -13.30
CA GLU A 214 13.49 -17.69 -13.56
C GLU A 214 14.74 -18.37 -14.14
#